data_AF-A0A4U6X2L3-F1
#
_entry.id   AF-A0A4U6X2L3-F1
#
_cell.length_a   1.000
_cell.length_b   1.000
_cell.length_c   1.000
_cell.angle_alpha   90.00
_cell.angle_beta   90.00
_cell.angle_gamma   90.00
#
_symmetry.space_group_name_H-M   'P 1'
#
loop_
_entity.id
_entity.type
_entity.pdbx_description
1 polymer ?
#
loop_
_entity_poly.entity_id
_entity_poly.type
_entity_poly.pdbx_seq_one_letter_code
_entity_poly.pdbx_strand_id
1 'polypeptide(L)'
;MSTGVADDTKSDRTKAREAFFLEFARAIRRDFPDVPLMVTGGFRSRRGMEAALANNGCDLIGLGRPAVLNPALPKNTVLAADVADDEARLYARKIEAPWIAQKLGMGVIGAGAESAWYAGMIRKLGIVAA
;
A
#
# COMPACT_ATOMS: atom_id res chain seq x y z
N MET A 1 28.10 15.65 9.77
CA MET A 1 27.14 15.44 10.87
C MET A 1 25.94 14.70 10.31
N SER A 2 25.67 13.51 10.85
CA SER A 2 24.53 12.67 10.48
C SER A 2 23.30 13.17 11.25
N THR A 3 22.28 13.65 10.55
CA THR A 3 20.96 13.89 11.14
C THR A 3 19.98 12.88 10.55
N GLY A 4 20.22 11.60 10.85
CA GLY A 4 19.24 10.54 10.69
C GLY A 4 18.24 10.59 11.84
N VAL A 5 17.29 11.52 11.78
CA VAL A 5 16.04 11.37 12.54
C VAL A 5 15.12 10.55 11.64
N ALA A 6 15.06 9.24 11.92
CA ALA A 6 14.05 8.38 11.33
C ALA A 6 12.67 8.93 11.69
N ASP A 7 11.86 9.15 10.66
CA ASP A 7 10.56 9.82 10.67
C ASP A 7 9.49 8.96 11.37
N ASP A 8 9.42 9.06 12.70
CA ASP A 8 8.46 8.34 13.55
C ASP A 8 7.01 8.78 13.27
N THR A 9 6.80 10.05 12.89
CA THR A 9 5.49 10.62 12.57
C THR A 9 4.85 10.00 11.32
N LYS A 10 5.65 9.55 10.34
CA LYS A 10 5.14 8.82 9.16
C LYS A 10 4.59 7.43 9.50
N SER A 11 5.15 6.78 10.52
CA SER A 11 4.71 5.45 10.98
C SER A 11 3.28 5.53 11.53
N ASP A 12 2.99 6.53 12.36
CA ASP A 12 1.66 6.66 12.99
C ASP A 12 0.55 7.02 12.01
N ARG A 13 0.84 7.87 11.01
CA ARG A 13 -0.14 8.17 9.94
C ARG A 13 -0.43 6.94 9.07
N THR A 14 0.54 6.03 8.93
CA THR A 14 0.38 4.78 8.19
C THR A 14 -0.48 3.81 8.98
N LYS A 15 -0.19 3.61 10.28
CA LYS A 15 -1.01 2.82 11.20
C LYS A 15 -2.46 3.32 11.27
N ALA A 16 -2.66 4.64 11.33
CA ALA A 16 -4.01 5.24 11.37
C ALA A 16 -4.82 4.94 10.10
N ARG A 17 -4.18 4.90 8.93
CA ARG A 17 -4.85 4.56 7.66
C ARG A 17 -5.16 3.07 7.56
N GLU A 18 -4.28 2.20 8.06
CA GLU A 18 -4.52 0.76 8.15
C GLU A 18 -5.72 0.47 9.06
N ALA A 19 -5.79 1.11 10.23
CA ALA A 19 -6.90 0.95 11.18
C ALA A 19 -8.26 1.32 10.59
N PHE A 20 -8.34 2.41 9.81
CA PHE A 20 -9.61 2.84 9.19
C PHE A 20 -10.28 1.76 8.33
N PHE A 21 -9.51 1.10 7.44
CA PHE A 21 -10.07 0.09 6.54
C PHE A 21 -10.42 -1.21 7.28
N LEU A 22 -9.67 -1.56 8.31
CA LEU A 22 -9.94 -2.75 9.13
C LEU A 22 -11.20 -2.58 10.00
N GLU A 23 -11.44 -1.38 10.56
CA GLU A 23 -12.69 -1.10 11.28
C GLU A 23 -13.90 -1.21 10.35
N PHE A 24 -13.77 -0.72 9.12
CA PHE A 24 -14.83 -0.87 8.12
C PHE A 24 -15.08 -2.33 7.74
N ALA A 25 -14.02 -3.12 7.55
CA ALA A 25 -14.14 -4.55 7.27
C ALA A 25 -14.79 -5.32 8.44
N ARG A 26 -14.43 -4.98 9.68
CA ARG A 26 -15.09 -5.53 10.89
C ARG A 26 -16.56 -5.20 10.93
N ALA A 27 -16.94 -3.98 10.51
CA ALA A 27 -18.35 -3.61 10.43
C ALA A 27 -19.13 -4.48 9.44
N ILE A 28 -18.58 -4.69 8.24
CA ILE A 28 -19.16 -5.57 7.22
C ILE A 28 -19.27 -7.00 7.75
N ARG A 29 -18.23 -7.53 8.40
CA ARG A 29 -18.22 -8.90 8.91
C ARG A 29 -19.32 -9.19 9.93
N ARG A 30 -19.76 -8.18 10.71
CA ARG A 30 -20.88 -8.36 11.64
C ARG A 30 -22.19 -8.71 10.91
N ASP A 31 -22.41 -8.12 9.75
CA ASP A 31 -23.62 -8.32 8.96
C ASP A 31 -23.48 -9.52 8.00
N PHE A 32 -22.25 -9.85 7.60
CA PHE A 32 -21.93 -10.92 6.65
C PHE A 32 -20.78 -11.80 7.16
N PRO A 33 -21.00 -12.65 8.17
CA PRO A 33 -19.93 -13.39 8.86
C PRO A 33 -19.23 -14.44 7.99
N ASP A 34 -19.94 -15.01 7.02
CA ASP A 34 -19.45 -16.10 6.18
C ASP A 34 -18.83 -15.62 4.85
N VAL A 35 -18.87 -14.32 4.56
CA VAL A 35 -18.32 -13.75 3.34
C VAL A 35 -16.83 -13.46 3.55
N PRO A 36 -15.92 -14.05 2.76
CA PRO A 36 -14.51 -13.71 2.84
C PRO A 36 -14.26 -12.23 2.48
N LEU A 37 -13.53 -11.52 3.33
CA LEU A 37 -13.22 -10.10 3.18
C LEU A 37 -11.75 -9.90 2.81
N MET A 38 -11.51 -9.21 1.69
CA MET A 38 -10.19 -8.74 1.29
C MET A 38 -10.06 -7.23 1.50
N VAL A 39 -9.04 -6.79 2.23
CA VAL A 39 -8.75 -5.36 2.44
C VAL A 39 -7.56 -4.94 1.58
N THR A 40 -7.75 -3.99 0.66
CA THR A 40 -6.75 -3.56 -0.34
C THR A 40 -6.01 -2.27 0.01
N GLY A 41 -6.30 -1.67 1.16
CA GLY A 41 -5.87 -0.33 1.54
C GLY A 41 -5.04 -0.30 2.83
N GLY A 42 -3.99 0.52 2.84
CA GLY A 42 -3.24 0.85 4.06
C GLY A 42 -1.96 0.06 4.27
N PHE A 43 -1.92 -1.24 3.97
CA PHE A 43 -0.82 -2.13 4.36
C PHE A 43 0.58 -1.73 3.87
N ARG A 44 1.51 -1.52 4.79
CA ARG A 44 2.92 -1.19 4.50
C ARG A 44 3.96 -2.03 5.22
N SER A 45 3.56 -2.94 6.10
CA SER A 45 4.48 -3.82 6.85
C SER A 45 3.94 -5.23 6.98
N ARG A 46 4.84 -6.23 7.04
CA ARG A 46 4.47 -7.62 7.35
C ARG A 46 3.65 -7.73 8.62
N ARG A 47 4.13 -7.11 9.71
CA ARG A 47 3.44 -7.11 11.00
C ARG A 47 2.02 -6.55 10.93
N GLY A 48 1.81 -5.46 10.20
CA GLY A 48 0.47 -4.90 10.01
C GLY A 48 -0.47 -5.85 9.27
N MET A 49 0.05 -6.56 8.27
CA MET A 49 -0.70 -7.58 7.51
C MET A 49 -1.04 -8.80 8.38
N GLU A 50 -0.06 -9.33 9.11
CA GLU A 50 -0.27 -10.46 10.03
C GLU A 50 -1.24 -10.11 11.16
N ALA A 51 -1.13 -8.92 11.74
CA ALA A 51 -2.04 -8.46 12.77
C ALA A 51 -3.48 -8.32 12.25
N ALA A 52 -3.67 -7.88 11.00
CA ALA A 52 -5.00 -7.80 10.40
C ALA A 52 -5.64 -9.18 10.22
N LEU A 53 -4.86 -10.17 9.78
CA LEU A 53 -5.31 -11.56 9.64
C LEU A 53 -5.61 -12.20 11.00
N ALA A 54 -4.67 -12.11 11.94
CA ALA A 54 -4.78 -12.73 13.27
C ALA A 54 -5.96 -12.18 14.08
N ASN A 55 -6.26 -10.88 13.94
CA ASN A 55 -7.37 -10.24 14.65
C ASN A 55 -8.70 -10.30 13.88
N ASN A 56 -8.83 -11.18 12.89
CA ASN A 56 -10.03 -11.35 12.07
C ASN A 56 -10.53 -10.03 11.44
N GLY A 57 -9.62 -9.10 11.15
CA GLY A 57 -9.92 -7.84 10.49
C GLY A 57 -10.19 -8.01 9.00
N CYS A 58 -9.61 -9.05 8.40
CA CYS A 58 -9.84 -9.50 7.04
C CYS A 58 -9.33 -10.94 6.87
N ASP A 59 -9.74 -11.61 5.80
CA ASP A 59 -9.28 -12.96 5.44
C ASP A 59 -8.15 -12.91 4.40
N LEU A 60 -8.09 -11.82 3.63
CA LEU A 60 -7.13 -11.64 2.55
C LEU A 60 -6.54 -10.23 2.57
N ILE A 61 -5.25 -10.16 2.28
CA ILE A 61 -4.51 -8.90 2.16
C ILE A 61 -4.41 -8.52 0.69
N GLY A 62 -4.96 -7.36 0.34
CA GLY A 62 -4.84 -6.79 -0.98
C GLY A 62 -3.71 -5.76 -1.07
N LEU A 63 -2.86 -5.89 -2.08
CA LEU A 63 -1.74 -4.98 -2.34
C LEU A 63 -1.86 -4.37 -3.74
N GLY A 64 -2.07 -3.06 -3.81
CA GLY A 64 -2.13 -2.31 -5.07
C GLY A 64 -0.77 -1.71 -5.46
N ARG A 65 -0.59 -0.41 -5.19
CA ARG A 65 0.59 0.38 -5.60
C ARG A 65 1.95 -0.28 -5.35
N PRO A 66 2.25 -0.87 -4.17
CA PRO A 66 3.53 -1.56 -3.97
C PRO A 66 3.76 -2.72 -4.95
N ALA A 67 2.71 -3.49 -5.26
CA ALA A 67 2.80 -4.64 -6.17
C ALA A 67 3.09 -4.24 -7.62
N VAL A 68 2.73 -3.00 -8.02
CA VAL A 68 3.12 -2.46 -9.33
C VAL A 68 4.62 -2.18 -9.41
N LEU A 69 5.25 -1.80 -8.29
CA LEU A 69 6.69 -1.49 -8.26
C LEU A 69 7.54 -2.75 -8.12
N ASN A 70 7.06 -3.74 -7.38
CA ASN A 70 7.70 -5.03 -7.21
C ASN A 70 6.63 -6.14 -7.25
N PRO A 71 6.37 -6.74 -8.42
CA PRO A 71 5.39 -7.84 -8.55
C PRO A 71 5.77 -9.09 -7.74
N ALA A 72 7.06 -9.27 -7.43
CA ALA A 72 7.56 -10.39 -6.65
C ALA A 72 7.48 -10.17 -5.12
N LEU A 73 6.85 -9.07 -4.66
CA LEU A 73 6.68 -8.72 -3.24
C LEU A 73 6.26 -9.89 -2.34
N PRO A 74 5.28 -10.75 -2.72
CA PRO A 74 4.91 -11.89 -1.89
C PRO A 74 6.10 -12.79 -1.60
N LYS A 75 6.94 -13.06 -2.62
CA LYS A 75 8.06 -13.99 -2.53
C LYS A 75 9.29 -13.38 -1.86
N ASN A 76 9.65 -12.14 -2.19
CA ASN A 76 10.92 -11.54 -1.80
C ASN A 76 10.85 -10.59 -0.60
N THR A 77 9.65 -10.33 -0.06
CA THR A 77 9.51 -9.42 1.08
C THR A 77 8.43 -9.83 2.06
N VAL A 78 7.23 -10.19 1.60
CA VAL A 78 6.11 -10.45 2.52
C VAL A 78 6.20 -11.83 3.16
N LEU A 79 6.48 -12.87 2.37
CA LEU A 79 6.57 -14.26 2.83
C LEU A 79 8.03 -14.75 2.91
N ALA A 80 9.00 -13.87 2.67
CA ALA A 80 10.42 -14.18 2.67
C ALA A 80 10.90 -14.42 4.11
N ALA A 81 11.20 -15.66 4.48
CA ALA A 81 11.59 -16.02 5.84
C ALA A 81 12.95 -15.43 6.27
N ASP A 82 13.79 -15.09 5.31
CA ASP A 82 15.12 -14.49 5.48
C ASP A 82 15.09 -12.96 5.66
N VAL A 83 13.93 -12.32 5.47
CA VAL A 83 13.74 -10.88 5.69
C VAL A 83 13.15 -10.68 7.09
N ALA A 84 13.85 -9.89 7.91
CA ALA A 84 13.38 -9.53 9.25
C ALA A 84 12.09 -8.68 9.18
N ASP A 85 11.19 -8.85 10.16
CA ASP A 85 9.87 -8.21 10.17
C ASP A 85 9.91 -6.68 10.06
N ASP A 86 10.90 -6.05 10.69
CA ASP A 86 11.07 -4.61 10.72
C ASP A 86 11.58 -4.05 9.38
N GLU A 87 12.28 -4.88 8.62
CA GLU A 87 12.76 -4.62 7.26
C GLU A 87 11.71 -4.97 6.19
N ALA A 88 10.76 -5.86 6.48
CA ALA A 88 9.69 -6.29 5.59
C ALA A 88 8.63 -5.19 5.36
N ARG A 89 9.05 -4.10 4.70
CA ARG A 89 8.26 -2.90 4.42
C ARG A 89 7.99 -2.72 2.93
N LEU A 90 6.78 -2.28 2.63
CA LEU A 90 6.31 -2.10 1.26
C LEU A 90 6.36 -0.62 0.89
N TYR A 91 7.09 -0.31 -0.17
CA TYR A 91 7.18 1.06 -0.66
C TYR A 91 6.10 1.37 -1.70
N ALA A 92 5.55 2.57 -1.63
CA ALA A 92 4.74 3.16 -2.69
C ALA A 92 5.25 4.56 -2.97
N ARG A 93 5.53 4.85 -4.24
CA ARG A 93 5.94 6.18 -4.70
C ARG A 93 4.74 7.10 -4.76
N LYS A 94 4.85 8.30 -4.17
CA LYS A 94 3.92 9.40 -4.42
C LYS A 94 4.42 10.17 -5.63
N ILE A 95 3.56 10.35 -6.63
CA ILE A 95 3.89 11.13 -7.84
C ILE A 95 3.21 12.48 -7.69
N GLU A 96 4.00 13.50 -7.37
CA GLU A 96 3.53 14.87 -7.35
C GLU A 96 3.74 15.49 -8.72
N ALA A 97 2.75 16.20 -9.23
CA ALA A 97 2.92 16.92 -10.47
C ALA A 97 3.94 18.05 -10.28
N PRO A 98 4.81 18.29 -11.28
CA PRO A 98 5.73 19.42 -11.25
C PRO A 98 5.00 20.73 -10.92
N TRP A 99 5.62 21.55 -10.07
CA TRP A 99 5.08 22.84 -9.62
C TRP A 99 4.61 23.77 -10.78
N ILE A 100 5.26 23.69 -11.94
CA ILE A 100 4.90 24.44 -13.15
C ILE A 100 3.52 24.01 -13.70
N ALA A 101 3.18 22.72 -13.61
CA ALA A 101 1.91 22.18 -14.07
C ALA A 101 0.76 22.58 -13.14
N GLN A 102 1.04 22.70 -11.84
CA GLN A 102 0.06 23.17 -10.84
C GLN A 102 -0.33 24.64 -11.06
N LYS A 103 0.59 25.48 -11.51
CA LYS A 103 0.32 26.90 -11.82
C LYS A 103 -0.45 27.12 -13.12
N LEU A 104 -0.38 26.21 -14.09
CA LEU A 104 -1.02 26.39 -15.41
C LEU A 104 -2.51 26.03 -15.45
N GLY A 105 -3.14 25.68 -14.33
CA GLY A 105 -4.59 25.47 -14.27
C GLY A 105 -5.10 24.24 -15.04
N MET A 106 -4.23 23.30 -15.41
CA MET A 106 -4.66 22.01 -15.96
C MET A 106 -5.33 21.20 -14.83
N GLY A 107 -6.65 21.26 -14.72
CA GLY A 107 -7.48 20.75 -13.60
C GLY A 107 -7.51 19.24 -13.36
N VAL A 108 -6.41 18.51 -13.58
CA VAL A 108 -6.29 17.05 -13.40
C VAL A 108 -5.30 16.67 -12.28
N ILE A 109 -4.78 17.66 -11.56
CA ILE A 109 -3.48 17.50 -10.90
C ILE A 109 -3.60 17.10 -9.44
N GLY A 110 -3.38 15.81 -9.19
CA GLY A 110 -3.25 15.20 -7.87
C GLY A 110 -3.46 13.69 -7.97
N ALA A 111 -4.72 13.25 -7.90
CA ALA A 111 -5.08 11.84 -8.02
C ALA A 111 -4.90 11.28 -9.45
N GLY A 112 -5.14 12.10 -10.47
CA GLY A 112 -5.06 11.67 -11.88
C GLY A 112 -3.64 11.38 -12.34
N ALA A 113 -2.67 12.21 -11.94
CA ALA A 113 -1.26 12.05 -12.33
C ALA A 113 -0.63 10.79 -11.69
N GLU A 114 -0.88 10.55 -10.40
CA GLU A 114 -0.40 9.33 -9.73
C GLU A 114 -1.03 8.07 -10.36
N SER A 115 -2.35 8.09 -10.59
CA SER A 115 -3.06 6.96 -11.21
C SER A 115 -2.57 6.68 -12.63
N ALA A 116 -2.38 7.71 -13.45
CA ALA A 116 -1.86 7.57 -14.81
C ALA A 116 -0.43 7.02 -14.83
N TRP A 117 0.42 7.46 -13.90
CA TRP A 117 1.78 6.94 -13.78
C TRP A 117 1.80 5.45 -13.41
N TYR A 118 1.04 5.04 -12.39
CA TYR A 118 0.94 3.62 -12.01
C TYR A 118 0.29 2.78 -13.12
N ALA A 119 -0.72 3.29 -13.82
CA ALA A 119 -1.31 2.62 -14.99
C ALA A 119 -0.26 2.40 -16.09
N GLY A 120 0.59 3.40 -16.35
CA GLY A 120 1.71 3.28 -17.27
C GLY A 120 2.73 2.21 -16.85
N MET A 121 3.02 2.10 -15.55
CA MET A 121 3.89 1.05 -15.02
C MET A 121 3.29 -0.35 -15.18
N ILE A 122 2.00 -0.51 -14.88
CA ILE A 122 1.29 -1.78 -15.11
C ILE A 122 1.36 -2.18 -16.60
N ARG A 123 1.15 -1.23 -17.51
CA ARG A 123 1.28 -1.49 -18.96
C ARG A 123 2.69 -1.96 -19.33
N LYS A 124 3.74 -1.37 -18.75
CA LYS A 124 5.13 -1.81 -18.97
C LYS A 124 5.37 -3.24 -18.48
N LEU A 125 4.82 -3.62 -17.33
CA LEU A 125 4.91 -5.00 -16.83
C LEU A 125 4.32 -6.00 -17.83
N GLY A 126 3.17 -5.67 -18.42
CA GLY A 126 2.51 -6.52 -19.43
C GLY A 126 3.27 -6.65 -20.75
N ILE A 127 4.14 -5.71 -21.10
CA ILE A 127 4.94 -5.76 -22.34
C ILE A 127 6.22 -6.58 -22.15
N VAL A 128 6.82 -6.57 -20.95
CA VAL A 128 8.06 -7.31 -20.65
C VAL A 128 7.83 -8.82 -20.48
N ALA A 129 6.58 -9.23 -20.26
CA ALA A 129 6.19 -10.63 -20.07
C ALA A 129 5.72 -11.34 -21.36
N ALA A 130 5.81 -10.68 -22.52
CA ALA A 130 5.51 -11.22 -23.85
C ALA A 130 6.79 -11.38 -24.68
#